data_AF-A0AB35PXM9-F1
#
_entry.id   AF-A0AB35PXM9-F1
#
_cell.length_a   1.000
_cell.length_b   1.000
_cell.length_c   1.000
_cell.angle_alpha   90.00
_cell.angle_beta   90.00
_cell.angle_gamma   90.00
#
_symmetry.space_group_name_H-M   'P 1'
#
loop_
_entity.id
_entity.type
_entity.pdbx_description
1 polymer ?
#
loop_
_entity_poly.entity_id
_entity_poly.type
_entity_poly.pdbx_seq_one_letter_code
_entity_poly.pdbx_strand_id
1 'polypeptide(L)'
;MIVPFEPWHLVAITPQPHQIGSIRTEQHAGNIASVGAFTCLHNGQPVAIGGIVPAEKYGLVFDSGIGYAWMMISAGITHLWPEIFRATRRELHRALANYHRIEASTTFPEGERMLAMLGMRCDGHLKKFNHRGEDSSLWAITR
;
A
#
# COMPACT_ATOMS: atom_id res chain seq x y z
N MET A 1 12.09 8.07 9.76
CA MET A 1 12.25 9.17 8.79
C MET A 1 11.49 8.81 7.54
N ILE A 2 10.59 9.67 7.08
CA ILE A 2 9.88 9.49 5.81
C ILE A 2 10.68 10.13 4.67
N VAL A 3 10.96 9.36 3.63
CA VAL A 3 11.70 9.76 2.42
C VAL A 3 10.91 9.38 1.16
N PRO A 4 11.21 9.98 -0.01
CA PRO A 4 10.75 9.46 -1.29
C PRO A 4 11.16 8.00 -1.48
N PHE A 5 10.31 7.22 -2.12
CA PHE A 5 10.66 5.83 -2.46
C PHE A 5 11.78 5.77 -3.49
N GLU A 6 12.74 4.89 -3.26
CA GLU A 6 13.78 4.51 -4.19
C GLU A 6 13.72 3.00 -4.44
N PRO A 7 14.06 2.51 -5.66
CA PRO A 7 13.89 1.09 -6.00
C PRO A 7 14.54 0.11 -5.01
N TRP A 8 15.69 0.46 -4.44
CA TRP A 8 16.39 -0.40 -3.48
C TRP A 8 15.59 -0.61 -2.18
N HIS A 9 14.68 0.30 -1.81
CA HIS A 9 13.84 0.15 -0.62
C HIS A 9 12.94 -1.10 -0.70
N LEU A 10 12.43 -1.43 -1.89
CA LEU A 10 11.61 -2.63 -2.10
C LEU A 10 12.42 -3.92 -2.01
N VAL A 11 13.65 -3.90 -2.51
CA VAL A 11 14.53 -5.07 -2.49
C VAL A 11 15.04 -5.35 -1.07
N ALA A 12 15.32 -4.28 -0.30
CA ALA A 12 15.91 -4.37 1.03
C ALA A 12 14.89 -4.64 2.17
N ILE A 13 13.60 -4.31 1.98
CA ILE A 13 12.61 -4.49 3.06
C ILE A 13 12.39 -5.98 3.36
N THR A 14 12.34 -6.33 4.65
CA THR A 14 12.02 -7.68 5.14
C THR A 14 10.54 -7.75 5.51
N PRO A 15 9.65 -8.27 4.66
CA PRO A 15 8.20 -8.14 4.87
C PRO A 15 7.73 -8.93 6.09
N GLN A 16 6.64 -8.45 6.72
CA GLN A 16 5.91 -9.22 7.72
C GLN A 16 5.32 -10.53 7.14
N PRO A 17 4.98 -11.54 7.97
CA PRO A 17 4.57 -12.87 7.51
C PRO A 17 3.49 -12.89 6.43
N HIS A 18 2.46 -12.05 6.56
CA HIS A 18 1.37 -11.95 5.58
C HIS A 18 1.80 -11.40 4.21
N GLN A 19 2.99 -10.82 4.09
CA GLN A 19 3.50 -10.14 2.89
C GLN A 19 4.79 -10.77 2.33
N ILE A 20 5.23 -11.92 2.85
CA ILE A 20 6.46 -12.59 2.40
C ILE A 20 6.42 -12.95 0.90
N GLY A 21 5.23 -13.24 0.35
CA GLY A 21 5.06 -13.59 -1.06
C GLY A 21 4.95 -12.40 -2.02
N SER A 22 5.07 -11.16 -1.54
CA SER A 22 5.00 -9.98 -2.39
C SER A 22 6.18 -9.91 -3.38
N ILE A 23 5.90 -9.39 -4.58
CA ILE A 23 6.90 -9.20 -5.64
C ILE A 23 7.91 -8.12 -5.20
N ARG A 24 9.22 -8.43 -5.25
CA ARG A 24 10.30 -7.52 -4.85
C ARG A 24 11.45 -7.47 -5.86
N THR A 25 11.14 -7.60 -7.15
CA THR A 25 12.14 -7.53 -8.22
C THR A 25 12.52 -6.08 -8.53
N GLU A 26 13.71 -5.85 -9.07
CA GLU A 26 14.17 -4.52 -9.50
C GLU A 26 13.23 -3.89 -10.53
N GLN A 27 12.74 -4.69 -11.49
CA GLN A 27 11.77 -4.23 -12.48
C GLN A 27 10.48 -3.72 -11.81
N HIS A 28 9.96 -4.46 -10.83
CA HIS A 28 8.77 -4.04 -10.10
C HIS A 28 9.02 -2.77 -9.28
N ALA A 29 10.20 -2.67 -8.65
CA ALA A 29 10.62 -1.49 -7.92
C ALA A 29 10.71 -0.25 -8.84
N GLY A 30 11.26 -0.39 -10.05
CA GLY A 30 11.30 0.67 -11.06
C GLY A 30 9.92 1.13 -11.50
N ASN A 31 8.99 0.19 -11.70
CA ASN A 31 7.61 0.51 -12.03
C ASN A 31 6.93 1.32 -10.93
N ILE A 32 7.15 0.97 -9.65
CA ILE A 32 6.63 1.70 -8.50
C ILE A 32 7.24 3.11 -8.40
N ALA A 33 8.56 3.24 -8.61
CA ALA A 33 9.22 4.54 -8.59
C ALA A 33 8.62 5.51 -9.63
N SER A 34 8.14 5.01 -10.77
CA SER A 34 7.54 5.81 -11.84
C SER A 34 6.16 6.42 -11.51
N VAL A 35 5.48 5.95 -10.46
CA VAL A 35 4.15 6.43 -10.05
C VAL A 35 4.15 7.20 -8.73
N GLY A 36 5.29 7.24 -8.04
CA GLY A 36 5.43 7.90 -6.76
C GLY A 36 5.01 7.03 -5.59
N ALA A 37 5.86 6.99 -4.58
CA ALA A 37 5.65 6.28 -3.33
C ALA A 37 6.52 6.91 -2.23
N PHE A 38 6.29 6.52 -0.99
CA PHE A 38 7.09 6.94 0.15
C PHE A 38 7.71 5.72 0.83
N THR A 39 8.75 6.00 1.61
CA THR A 39 9.42 5.00 2.45
C THR A 39 9.63 5.58 3.84
N CYS A 40 9.30 4.80 4.86
CA CYS A 40 9.80 5.03 6.20
C CYS A 40 11.12 4.26 6.34
N LEU A 41 12.18 4.98 6.69
CA LEU A 41 13.49 4.44 7.04
C LEU A 41 13.70 4.48 8.55
N HIS A 42 14.31 3.42 9.08
CA HIS A 42 14.83 3.32 10.44
C HIS A 42 16.24 2.75 10.41
N ASN A 43 17.22 3.46 10.97
CA ASN A 43 18.64 3.07 10.93
C ASN A 43 19.14 2.74 9.52
N GLY A 44 18.70 3.53 8.52
CA GLY A 44 19.05 3.34 7.12
C GLY A 44 18.33 2.19 6.41
N GLN A 45 17.46 1.43 7.10
CA GLN A 45 16.73 0.30 6.54
C GLN A 45 15.25 0.65 6.30
N PRO A 46 14.66 0.19 5.17
CA PRO A 46 13.24 0.37 4.90
C PRO A 46 12.41 -0.47 5.87
N VAL A 47 11.52 0.23 6.57
CA VAL A 47 10.63 -0.34 7.58
C VAL A 47 9.16 -0.32 7.17
N ALA A 48 8.81 0.61 6.30
CA ALA A 48 7.54 0.62 5.59
C ALA A 48 7.75 1.26 4.23
N ILE A 49 7.09 0.73 3.21
CA ILE A 49 6.98 1.36 1.89
C ILE A 49 5.50 1.38 1.51
N GLY A 50 5.06 2.43 0.85
CA GLY A 50 3.67 2.51 0.41
C GLY A 50 3.44 3.64 -0.57
N GLY A 51 2.31 3.59 -1.25
CA GLY A 51 1.96 4.56 -2.26
C GLY A 51 0.58 4.28 -2.83
N ILE A 52 0.25 5.04 -3.86
CA ILE A 52 -1.03 4.91 -4.58
C ILE A 52 -0.68 4.89 -6.05
N VAL A 53 -1.09 3.81 -6.72
CA VAL A 53 -0.85 3.66 -8.16
C VAL A 53 -2.14 3.97 -8.93
N PRO A 54 -2.07 4.65 -10.10
CA PRO A 54 -3.25 4.84 -10.94
C PRO A 54 -3.75 3.49 -11.46
N ALA A 55 -5.01 3.13 -11.19
CA ALA A 55 -5.55 1.82 -11.52
C ALA A 55 -5.59 1.60 -13.06
N GLU A 56 -5.84 2.66 -13.82
CA GLU A 56 -5.87 2.67 -15.28
C GLU A 56 -4.49 2.36 -15.90
N LYS A 57 -3.39 2.79 -15.26
CA LYS A 57 -2.03 2.55 -15.75
C LYS A 57 -1.67 1.07 -15.78
N TYR A 58 -2.33 0.28 -14.92
CA TYR A 58 -2.12 -1.16 -14.80
C TYR A 58 -3.29 -1.98 -15.35
N GLY A 59 -4.20 -1.34 -16.10
CA GLY A 59 -5.34 -2.01 -16.74
C GLY A 59 -6.33 -2.63 -15.76
N LEU A 60 -6.37 -2.16 -14.51
CA LEU A 60 -7.31 -2.66 -13.50
C LEU A 60 -8.72 -2.13 -13.74
N VAL A 61 -8.83 -0.97 -14.39
CA VAL A 61 -10.07 -0.28 -14.71
C VAL A 61 -9.94 0.41 -16.07
N PHE A 62 -11.07 0.73 -16.69
CA PHE A 62 -11.15 1.45 -17.96
C PHE A 62 -11.47 2.95 -17.79
N ASP A 63 -11.63 3.41 -16.54
CA ASP A 63 -11.94 4.79 -16.19
C ASP A 63 -10.78 5.44 -15.42
N SER A 64 -10.56 6.74 -15.64
CA SER A 64 -9.54 7.52 -14.93
C SER A 64 -9.98 7.96 -13.53
N GLY A 65 -9.01 8.25 -12.66
CA GLY A 65 -9.27 8.84 -11.34
C GLY A 65 -9.55 7.82 -10.24
N ILE A 66 -9.23 6.53 -10.46
CA ILE A 66 -9.22 5.49 -9.43
C ILE A 66 -7.77 5.19 -9.06
N GLY A 67 -7.43 5.33 -7.79
CA GLY A 67 -6.13 4.97 -7.24
C GLY A 67 -6.18 3.62 -6.52
N TYR A 68 -5.13 2.83 -6.60
CA TYR A 68 -4.97 1.63 -5.77
C TYR A 68 -3.86 1.85 -4.76
N ALA A 69 -4.23 1.96 -3.48
CA ALA A 69 -3.31 2.09 -2.37
C ALA A 69 -2.66 0.75 -2.05
N TRP A 70 -1.35 0.78 -1.83
CA TRP A 70 -0.56 -0.38 -1.47
C TRP A 70 0.44 0.00 -0.38
N MET A 71 0.80 -0.99 0.45
CA MET A 71 1.80 -0.80 1.48
C MET A 71 2.43 -2.14 1.86
N MET A 72 3.74 -2.13 2.11
CA MET A 72 4.47 -3.24 2.68
C MET A 72 5.15 -2.80 3.96
N ILE A 73 5.00 -3.60 5.01
CA ILE A 73 5.53 -3.32 6.34
C ILE A 73 6.56 -4.38 6.70
N SER A 74 7.67 -3.95 7.29
CA SER A 74 8.71 -4.86 7.74
C SER A 74 8.25 -5.66 8.97
N ALA A 75 8.75 -6.88 9.11
CA ALA A 75 8.52 -7.70 10.30
C ALA A 75 9.07 -7.01 11.57
N GLY A 76 8.39 -7.22 12.71
CA GLY A 76 8.90 -6.83 14.03
C GLY A 76 8.77 -5.34 14.39
N ILE A 77 8.01 -4.56 13.63
CA ILE A 77 7.93 -3.10 13.84
C ILE A 77 6.79 -2.74 14.76
N THR A 78 7.12 -2.17 15.91
CA THR A 78 6.13 -1.79 16.93
C THR A 78 6.18 -0.31 17.28
N HIS A 79 7.36 0.29 17.45
CA HIS A 79 7.51 1.69 17.89
C HIS A 79 7.28 2.74 16.81
N LEU A 80 7.31 2.37 15.52
CA LEU A 80 7.20 3.31 14.40
C LEU A 80 5.78 3.42 13.81
N TRP A 81 4.82 2.62 14.29
CA TRP A 81 3.44 2.65 13.81
C TRP A 81 2.81 4.04 13.79
N PRO A 82 2.97 4.90 14.82
CA PRO A 82 2.40 6.25 14.78
C PRO A 82 2.99 7.12 13.66
N GLU A 83 4.27 6.95 13.31
CA GLU A 83 4.91 7.69 12.21
C GLU A 83 4.42 7.18 10.85
N ILE A 84 4.40 5.85 10.67
CA ILE A 84 3.93 5.18 9.46
C ILE A 84 2.47 5.56 9.20
N PHE A 85 1.60 5.42 10.20
CA PHE A 85 0.18 5.75 10.08
C PHE A 85 -0.05 7.22 9.69
N ARG A 86 0.66 8.16 10.32
CA ARG A 86 0.58 9.59 9.98
C ARG A 86 1.03 9.86 8.55
N ALA A 87 2.10 9.20 8.09
CA ALA A 87 2.56 9.30 6.71
C ALA A 87 1.52 8.76 5.73
N THR A 88 1.03 7.55 5.95
CA THR A 88 0.00 6.92 5.10
C THR A 88 -1.26 7.76 5.02
N ARG A 89 -1.76 8.26 6.17
CA ARG A 89 -2.96 9.12 6.21
C ARG A 89 -2.76 10.41 5.41
N ARG A 90 -1.59 11.04 5.54
CA ARG A 90 -1.27 12.26 4.78
C ARG A 90 -1.23 12.00 3.28
N GLU A 91 -0.59 10.91 2.85
CA GLU A 91 -0.53 10.57 1.43
C GLU A 91 -1.91 10.21 0.88
N LEU A 92 -2.73 9.48 1.64
CA LEU A 92 -4.12 9.19 1.27
C LEU A 92 -4.94 10.47 1.05
N HIS A 93 -4.87 11.42 1.99
CA HIS A 93 -5.56 12.70 1.85
C HIS A 93 -5.08 13.52 0.65
N ARG A 94 -3.77 13.54 0.39
CA ARG A 94 -3.22 14.23 -0.80
C ARG A 94 -3.71 13.59 -2.08
N ALA A 95 -3.74 12.27 -2.13
CA ALA A 95 -4.16 11.53 -3.31
C ALA A 95 -5.64 11.71 -3.63
N LEU A 96 -6.51 11.95 -2.64
CA LEU A 96 -7.93 12.28 -2.87
C LEU A 96 -8.15 13.59 -3.66
N ALA A 97 -7.13 14.45 -3.80
CA ALA A 97 -7.20 15.59 -4.71
C ALA A 97 -7.16 15.15 -6.19
N ASN A 98 -6.52 14.01 -6.48
CA ASN A 98 -6.29 13.49 -7.83
C ASN A 98 -7.19 12.30 -8.17
N TYR A 99 -7.63 11.54 -7.18
CA TYR A 99 -8.47 10.36 -7.34
C TYR A 99 -9.84 10.60 -6.70
N HIS A 100 -10.92 10.31 -7.42
CA HIS A 100 -12.27 10.36 -6.86
C HIS A 100 -12.54 9.15 -5.94
N ARG A 101 -11.77 8.08 -6.12
CA ARG A 101 -11.83 6.84 -5.36
C ARG A 101 -10.44 6.24 -5.19
N ILE A 102 -10.12 5.80 -3.98
CA ILE A 102 -8.90 5.05 -3.68
C ILE A 102 -9.29 3.72 -3.07
N GLU A 103 -8.79 2.64 -3.64
CA GLU A 103 -9.06 1.26 -3.24
C GLU A 103 -7.85 0.62 -2.58
N ALA A 104 -8.07 -0.35 -1.71
CA ALA A 104 -7.06 -1.25 -1.18
C ALA A 104 -7.70 -2.60 -0.89
N SER A 105 -6.93 -3.67 -0.94
CA SER A 105 -7.40 -4.97 -0.44
C SER A 105 -6.41 -5.59 0.53
N THR A 106 -6.92 -6.38 1.46
CA THR A 106 -6.13 -7.10 2.46
C THR A 106 -6.73 -8.49 2.70
N THR A 107 -5.92 -9.41 3.21
CA THR A 107 -6.32 -10.78 3.55
C THR A 107 -6.18 -11.09 5.03
N PHE A 108 -5.80 -10.10 5.85
CA PHE A 108 -5.51 -10.29 7.26
C PHE A 108 -6.11 -9.18 8.14
N PRO A 109 -6.57 -9.51 9.36
CA PRO A 109 -7.34 -8.59 10.22
C PRO A 109 -6.59 -7.30 10.62
N GLU A 110 -5.27 -7.35 10.79
CA GLU A 110 -4.45 -6.16 11.12
C GLU A 110 -4.54 -5.13 10.00
N GLY A 111 -4.55 -5.58 8.74
CA GLY A 111 -4.72 -4.73 7.57
C GLY A 111 -6.10 -4.09 7.57
N GLU A 112 -7.16 -4.85 7.88
CA GLU A 112 -8.53 -4.35 7.96
C GLU A 112 -8.67 -3.24 9.01
N ARG A 113 -8.09 -3.47 10.20
CA ARG A 113 -8.06 -2.46 11.27
C ARG A 113 -7.35 -1.18 10.82
N MET A 114 -6.22 -1.31 10.11
CA MET A 114 -5.50 -0.16 9.59
C MET A 114 -6.31 0.62 8.55
N LEU A 115 -6.95 -0.08 7.60
CA LEU A 115 -7.78 0.54 6.56
C LEU A 115 -8.99 1.26 7.18
N ALA A 116 -9.64 0.64 8.16
CA ALA A 116 -10.71 1.28 8.93
C ALA A 116 -10.24 2.54 9.66
N MET A 117 -9.07 2.50 10.34
CA MET A 117 -8.50 3.67 11.01
C MET A 117 -8.10 4.80 10.04
N LEU A 118 -7.76 4.47 8.80
CA LEU A 118 -7.49 5.44 7.72
C LEU A 118 -8.77 6.06 7.15
N GLY A 119 -9.96 5.62 7.60
CA GLY A 119 -11.25 6.13 7.16
C GLY A 119 -11.82 5.44 5.92
N MET A 120 -11.20 4.34 5.47
CA MET A 120 -11.74 3.53 4.38
C MET A 120 -12.93 2.69 4.86
N ARG A 121 -13.86 2.40 3.95
CA ARG A 121 -15.01 1.53 4.17
C ARG A 121 -14.82 0.22 3.45
N CYS A 122 -15.25 -0.88 4.06
CA CYS A 122 -15.26 -2.20 3.43
C CYS A 122 -16.45 -2.27 2.46
N ASP A 123 -16.16 -2.40 1.17
CA ASP A 123 -17.17 -2.50 0.10
C ASP A 123 -17.59 -3.96 -0.14
N GLY A 124 -16.81 -4.94 0.34
CA GLY A 124 -17.16 -6.35 0.26
C GLY A 124 -15.97 -7.30 0.39
N HIS A 125 -16.26 -8.59 0.18
CA HIS A 125 -15.26 -9.65 0.18
C HIS A 125 -15.14 -10.25 -1.22
N LEU A 126 -13.92 -10.23 -1.75
CA LEU A 126 -13.54 -10.79 -3.03
C LEU A 126 -13.12 -12.24 -2.83
N LYS A 127 -13.84 -13.17 -3.47
CA LYS A 127 -13.55 -14.60 -3.35
C LYS A 127 -12.35 -14.99 -4.20
N LYS A 128 -11.41 -15.75 -3.61
CA LYS A 128 -10.21 -16.29 -4.29
C LYS A 128 -9.46 -15.25 -5.12
N PHE A 129 -9.36 -14.03 -4.60
CA PHE A 129 -8.92 -12.87 -5.36
C PHE A 129 -7.39 -12.76 -5.47
N ASN A 130 -6.67 -13.17 -4.42
CA ASN A 130 -5.22 -12.98 -4.41
C ASN A 130 -4.49 -14.06 -5.21
N HIS A 131 -3.18 -13.88 -5.43
CA HIS A 131 -2.32 -14.81 -6.17
C HIS A 131 -2.24 -16.23 -5.59
N ARG A 132 -2.74 -16.45 -4.37
CA ARG A 132 -2.80 -17.75 -3.68
C ARG A 132 -4.19 -18.39 -3.74
N GLY A 133 -5.17 -17.70 -4.34
CA GLY A 133 -6.56 -18.13 -4.37
C GLY A 133 -7.27 -17.96 -3.02
N GLU A 134 -6.80 -17.07 -2.15
CA GLU A 134 -7.44 -16.73 -0.88
C GLU A 134 -8.43 -15.58 -1.07
N ASP A 135 -9.42 -15.52 -0.18
CA ASP A 135 -10.37 -14.41 -0.12
C ASP A 135 -9.68 -13.14 0.39
N SER A 136 -10.16 -11.97 -0.06
CA SER A 136 -9.64 -10.66 0.35
C SER A 136 -10.80 -9.70 0.62
N SER A 137 -10.69 -8.85 1.63
CA SER A 137 -11.62 -7.74 1.81
C SER A 137 -11.21 -6.57 0.93
N LEU A 138 -12.17 -5.97 0.23
CA LEU A 138 -11.99 -4.78 -0.60
C LEU A 138 -12.44 -3.56 0.18
N TRP A 139 -11.58 -2.56 0.25
CA TRP A 139 -11.78 -1.33 0.98
C TRP A 139 -11.64 -0.13 0.05
N ALA A 140 -12.42 0.91 0.31
CA ALA A 140 -12.34 2.13 -0.46
C ALA A 140 -12.58 3.39 0.37
N ILE A 141 -12.05 4.50 -0.12
CA ILE A 141 -12.38 5.86 0.32
C ILE A 141 -12.65 6.72 -0.92
N THR A 142 -13.64 7.59 -0.83
CA THR A 142 -14.01 8.53 -1.88
C THR A 142 -13.85 9.96 -1.39
N ARG A 143 -13.60 10.89 -2.31
CA ARG A 143 -13.50 12.32 -1.99
C ARG A 143 -14.87 12.94 -1.66
#